data_AF-A0A950M5P4-F1
#
_entry.id   AF-A0A950M5P4-F1
#
_cell.length_a   1.000
_cell.length_b   1.000
_cell.length_c   1.000
_cell.angle_alpha   90.00
_cell.angle_beta   90.00
_cell.angle_gamma   90.00
#
_symmetry.space_group_name_H-M   'P 1'
#
loop_
_entity.id
_entity.type
_entity.pdbx_description
1 polymer ?
#
loop_
_entity_poly.entity_id
_entity_poly.type
_entity_poly.pdbx_seq_one_letter_code
_entity_poly.pdbx_strand_id
1 'polypeptide(L)'
;LKDPSGSGQVVASRPVAAAYRISTSTGVSPTIIGVVVVVAVAMWVLVNRTSFGVLSSLAGRNPVMVVWQGARLPRLGLGAFLLSGALAGLAGAVEVLGPNGRLVSGFLPTHGFTAILIALVASLSIVGVAIVSLFFGGLAAASLYLPVLVGLPAAAIDIINAAIALFITARAWPRLRPRVKLARGAR
;
A
#
# COMPACT_ATOMS: atom_id res chain seq x y z
N LEU A 1 7.44 -11.95 -22.79
CA LEU A 1 7.32 -10.73 -23.62
C LEU A 1 8.70 -10.40 -24.15
N LYS A 2 9.01 -10.79 -25.38
CA LYS A 2 10.34 -10.65 -26.00
C LYS A 2 10.16 -9.70 -27.19
N ASP A 3 10.88 -8.58 -27.20
CA ASP A 3 10.77 -7.57 -28.25
C ASP A 3 11.41 -8.07 -29.57
N PRO A 4 10.73 -7.95 -30.72
CA PRO A 4 11.32 -8.23 -32.04
C PRO A 4 12.24 -7.12 -32.58
N SER A 5 12.30 -5.94 -31.94
CA SER A 5 12.93 -4.74 -32.50
C SER A 5 14.36 -4.46 -32.02
N GLY A 6 14.93 -5.26 -31.10
CA GLY A 6 16.36 -5.21 -30.75
C GLY A 6 16.94 -3.84 -30.33
N SER A 7 16.09 -2.86 -29.96
CA SER A 7 16.47 -1.44 -29.88
C SER A 7 16.98 -0.99 -28.50
N GLY A 8 17.17 -1.91 -27.55
CA GLY A 8 17.63 -1.59 -26.19
C GLY A 8 16.67 -0.71 -25.38
N GLN A 9 15.45 -0.47 -25.89
CA GLN A 9 14.41 0.25 -25.16
C GLN A 9 13.67 -0.69 -24.21
N VAL A 10 13.19 -0.12 -23.10
CA VAL A 10 12.49 -0.86 -22.05
C VAL A 10 11.26 -1.54 -22.65
N VAL A 11 11.18 -2.87 -22.51
CA VAL A 11 10.10 -3.69 -23.04
C VAL A 11 8.78 -3.16 -22.50
N ALA A 12 7.90 -2.71 -23.39
CA ALA A 12 6.65 -2.10 -23.00
C ALA A 12 5.53 -2.48 -23.96
N SER A 13 4.34 -2.72 -23.40
CA SER A 13 3.14 -3.08 -24.15
C SER A 13 2.73 -2.00 -25.17
N ARG A 14 1.91 -2.40 -26.15
CA ARG A 14 1.25 -1.48 -27.09
C ARG A 14 0.49 -0.42 -26.28
N PRO A 15 0.55 0.87 -26.68
CA PRO A 15 -0.18 1.93 -25.99
C PRO A 15 -1.67 1.62 -25.96
N VAL A 16 -2.25 1.69 -24.76
CA VAL A 16 -3.69 1.60 -24.54
C VAL A 16 -4.36 2.72 -25.35
N ALA A 17 -5.41 2.36 -26.11
CA ALA A 17 -6.15 3.26 -26.97
C ALA A 17 -6.67 4.47 -26.18
N ALA A 18 -6.63 5.66 -26.80
CA ALA A 18 -6.96 6.93 -26.15
C ALA A 18 -8.36 6.95 -25.50
N ALA A 19 -9.31 6.13 -25.98
CA ALA A 19 -10.65 5.98 -25.43
C ALA A 19 -10.70 5.33 -24.03
N TYR A 20 -9.68 4.57 -23.64
CA TYR A 20 -9.59 3.92 -22.32
C TYR A 20 -8.62 4.66 -21.38
N ARG A 21 -8.05 5.79 -21.81
CA ARG A 21 -7.15 6.58 -20.96
C ARG A 21 -7.98 7.42 -20.03
N ILE A 22 -7.79 7.18 -18.74
CA ILE A 22 -8.54 7.82 -17.68
C ILE A 22 -8.03 9.25 -17.46
N SER A 23 -6.82 9.60 -17.92
CA SER A 23 -6.17 10.90 -17.71
C SER A 23 -5.63 11.54 -18.99
N THR A 24 -5.98 12.80 -19.22
CA THR A 24 -5.41 13.66 -20.26
C THR A 24 -4.32 14.52 -19.64
N SER A 25 -3.06 14.27 -20.00
CA SER A 25 -1.88 15.14 -19.85
C SER A 25 -1.46 15.69 -18.46
N THR A 26 -2.32 15.88 -17.47
CA THR A 26 -1.98 16.57 -16.21
C THR A 26 -1.74 15.63 -15.02
N GLY A 27 -1.78 14.31 -15.20
CA GLY A 27 -1.49 13.33 -14.15
C GLY A 27 -2.58 13.20 -13.07
N VAL A 28 -3.36 14.25 -12.82
CA VAL A 28 -4.54 14.26 -11.95
C VAL A 28 -5.81 14.26 -12.78
N SER A 29 -6.44 13.10 -12.92
CA SER A 29 -7.77 13.00 -13.53
C SER A 29 -8.86 13.00 -12.45
N PRO A 30 -9.96 13.76 -12.63
CA PRO A 30 -11.11 13.77 -11.72
C PRO A 30 -11.68 12.35 -11.47
N THR A 31 -11.55 11.46 -12.44
CA THR A 31 -12.01 10.07 -12.36
C THR A 31 -11.14 9.22 -11.43
N ILE A 32 -9.81 9.43 -11.41
CA ILE A 32 -8.92 8.75 -10.46
C ILE A 32 -9.23 9.20 -9.03
N ILE A 33 -9.42 10.51 -8.84
CA ILE A 33 -9.79 11.08 -7.53
C ILE A 33 -11.16 10.53 -7.09
N GLY A 34 -12.14 10.47 -7.99
CA GLY A 34 -13.45 9.89 -7.72
C GLY A 34 -13.38 8.42 -7.29
N VAL A 35 -12.61 7.59 -8.01
CA VAL A 35 -12.39 6.18 -7.65
C VAL A 35 -11.72 6.05 -6.28
N VAL A 36 -10.69 6.84 -6.00
CA VAL A 36 -9.98 6.82 -4.72
C VAL A 36 -10.91 7.20 -3.57
N VAL A 37 -11.73 8.26 -3.73
CA VAL A 37 -12.69 8.70 -2.70
C VAL A 37 -13.75 7.63 -2.45
N VAL A 38 -14.31 7.03 -3.51
CA VAL A 38 -15.30 5.95 -3.39
C VAL A 38 -14.71 4.75 -2.66
N VAL A 39 -13.50 4.33 -3.03
CA VAL A 39 -12.81 3.20 -2.37
C VAL A 39 -12.48 3.52 -0.91
N ALA A 40 -12.02 4.74 -0.61
CA ALA A 40 -11.71 5.17 0.75
C ALA A 40 -12.96 5.18 1.64
N VAL A 41 -14.08 5.70 1.14
CA VAL A 41 -15.37 5.70 1.85
C VAL A 41 -15.88 4.28 2.03
N ALA A 42 -15.84 3.45 0.98
CA ALA A 42 -16.27 2.05 1.04
C ALA A 42 -15.46 1.27 2.08
N MET A 43 -14.13 1.44 2.13
CA MET A 43 -13.28 0.79 3.13
C MET A 43 -13.52 1.33 4.54
N TRP A 44 -13.73 2.63 4.69
CA TRP A 44 -14.06 3.21 5.99
C TRP A 44 -15.38 2.65 6.52
N VAL A 45 -16.42 2.58 5.69
CA VAL A 45 -17.71 1.96 6.06
C VAL A 45 -17.52 0.48 6.36
N LEU A 46 -16.79 -0.26 5.52
CA LEU A 46 -16.56 -1.68 5.73
C LEU A 46 -15.88 -1.94 7.07
N VAL A 47 -14.81 -1.23 7.40
CA VAL A 47 -14.08 -1.51 8.64
C VAL A 47 -14.79 -0.97 9.88
N ASN A 48 -15.39 0.22 9.83
CA ASN A 48 -15.99 0.84 11.01
C ASN A 48 -17.45 0.45 11.27
N ARG A 49 -18.20 0.04 10.23
CA ARG A 49 -19.64 -0.25 10.36
C ARG A 49 -20.00 -1.73 10.21
N THR A 50 -19.14 -2.58 9.65
CA THR A 50 -19.48 -4.00 9.48
C THR A 50 -18.87 -4.90 10.54
N SER A 51 -19.60 -5.98 10.87
CA SER A 51 -19.12 -7.05 11.74
C SER A 51 -17.81 -7.65 11.24
N PHE A 52 -17.61 -7.71 9.92
CA PHE A 52 -16.38 -8.20 9.32
C PHE A 52 -15.14 -7.41 9.76
N GLY A 53 -15.23 -6.08 9.82
CA GLY A 53 -14.13 -5.22 10.27
C GLY A 53 -13.78 -5.42 11.75
N VAL A 54 -14.80 -5.48 12.61
CA VAL A 54 -14.62 -5.72 14.05
C VAL A 54 -14.04 -7.10 14.32
N LEU A 55 -14.58 -8.14 13.67
CA LEU A 55 -14.08 -9.51 13.79
C LEU A 55 -12.65 -9.64 13.25
N SER A 56 -12.31 -8.96 12.16
CA SER A 56 -10.94 -8.97 11.61
C SER A 56 -9.95 -8.28 12.54
N SER A 57 -10.34 -7.16 13.16
CA SER A 57 -9.51 -6.48 14.17
C SER A 57 -9.31 -7.34 15.42
N LEU A 58 -10.36 -8.03 15.88
CA LEU A 58 -10.31 -8.98 16.99
C LEU A 58 -9.44 -10.19 16.65
N ALA A 59 -9.52 -10.72 15.43
CA ALA A 59 -8.72 -11.85 14.98
C ALA A 59 -7.21 -11.56 15.05
N GLY A 60 -6.81 -10.31 14.76
CA GLY A 60 -5.42 -9.87 14.87
C GLY A 60 -4.90 -9.72 16.31
N ARG A 61 -5.79 -9.57 17.30
CA ARG A 61 -5.42 -9.41 18.72
C ARG A 61 -5.55 -10.70 19.51
N ASN A 62 -6.65 -11.43 19.32
CA ASN A 62 -6.92 -12.68 19.99
C ASN A 62 -7.81 -13.59 19.12
N PRO A 63 -7.22 -14.53 18.37
CA PRO A 63 -7.96 -15.43 17.47
C PRO A 63 -8.93 -16.35 18.22
N VAL A 64 -8.62 -16.69 19.48
CA VAL A 64 -9.46 -17.55 20.31
C VAL A 64 -10.82 -16.88 20.53
N MET A 65 -10.84 -15.59 20.86
CA MET A 65 -12.08 -14.84 21.09
C MET A 65 -13.01 -14.79 19.88
N VAL A 66 -12.47 -14.84 18.66
CA VAL A 66 -13.26 -14.86 17.43
C VAL A 66 -13.97 -16.21 17.24
N VAL A 67 -13.31 -17.31 17.61
CA VAL A 67 -13.92 -18.65 17.61
C VAL A 67 -15.05 -18.73 18.65
N TRP A 68 -14.86 -18.14 19.84
CA TRP A 68 -15.90 -18.06 20.88
C TRP A 68 -17.11 -17.21 20.46
N GLN A 69 -16.93 -16.20 19.60
CA GLN A 69 -18.03 -15.46 18.98
C GLN A 69 -18.79 -16.24 17.88
N GLY A 70 -18.41 -17.49 17.60
CA GLY A 70 -19.07 -18.33 16.59
C GLY A 70 -18.63 -18.05 15.16
N ALA A 71 -17.59 -17.23 14.96
CA ALA A 71 -17.07 -16.92 13.63
C ALA A 71 -15.96 -17.88 13.21
N ARG A 72 -15.99 -18.28 11.93
CA ARG A 72 -14.98 -19.16 11.35
C ARG A 72 -13.78 -18.36 10.87
N LEU A 73 -12.67 -18.43 11.60
CA LEU A 73 -11.36 -17.88 11.21
C LEU A 73 -10.99 -18.07 9.73
N PRO A 74 -11.08 -19.28 9.15
CA PRO A 74 -10.66 -19.47 7.76
C PRO A 74 -11.55 -18.71 6.76
N ARG A 75 -12.85 -18.53 7.05
CA ARG A 75 -13.75 -17.74 6.20
C ARG A 75 -13.46 -16.25 6.31
N LEU A 76 -13.12 -15.77 7.51
CA LEU A 76 -12.74 -14.40 7.75
C LEU A 76 -11.43 -14.06 7.00
N GLY A 77 -10.43 -14.94 7.10
CA GLY A 77 -9.16 -14.81 6.38
C GLY A 77 -9.34 -14.83 4.86
N LEU A 78 -10.16 -15.76 4.34
CA LEU A 78 -10.46 -15.84 2.91
C LEU A 78 -11.16 -14.57 2.41
N GLY A 79 -12.14 -14.05 3.16
CA GLY A 79 -12.81 -12.80 2.84
C GLY A 79 -11.83 -11.62 2.77
N ALA A 80 -10.90 -11.52 3.73
CA ALA A 80 -9.90 -10.45 3.76
C ALA A 80 -8.91 -10.57 2.58
N PHE A 81 -8.52 -11.79 2.24
CA PHE A 81 -7.63 -12.07 1.12
C PHE A 81 -8.27 -11.67 -0.22
N LEU A 82 -9.53 -12.08 -0.45
CA LEU A 82 -10.27 -11.73 -1.67
C LEU A 82 -10.47 -10.22 -1.80
N LEU A 83 -10.82 -9.56 -0.69
CA LEU A 83 -11.02 -8.11 -0.65
C LEU A 83 -9.72 -7.34 -0.96
N SER A 84 -8.60 -7.76 -0.35
CA SER A 84 -7.28 -7.19 -0.61
C SER A 84 -6.84 -7.40 -2.06
N GLY A 85 -7.06 -8.61 -2.61
CA GLY A 85 -6.76 -8.93 -4.00
C GLY A 85 -7.57 -8.08 -4.98
N ALA A 86 -8.86 -7.87 -4.72
CA ALA A 86 -9.72 -7.00 -5.54
C ALA A 86 -9.23 -5.55 -5.52
N LEU A 87 -8.86 -5.02 -4.34
CA LEU A 87 -8.31 -3.67 -4.22
C LEU A 87 -6.95 -3.51 -4.92
N ALA A 88 -6.06 -4.49 -4.77
CA ALA A 88 -4.76 -4.49 -5.43
C ALA A 88 -4.90 -4.55 -6.96
N GLY A 89 -5.84 -5.37 -7.46
CA GLY A 89 -6.16 -5.43 -8.88
C GLY A 89 -6.72 -4.11 -9.42
N LEU A 90 -7.61 -3.46 -8.65
CA LEU A 90 -8.18 -2.16 -9.00
C LEU A 90 -7.10 -1.07 -9.04
N ALA A 91 -6.21 -1.03 -8.03
CA ALA A 91 -5.09 -0.09 -8.00
C ALA A 91 -4.14 -0.29 -9.20
N GLY A 92 -3.81 -1.54 -9.54
CA GLY A 92 -3.01 -1.86 -10.72
C GLY A 92 -3.69 -1.44 -12.03
N ALA A 93 -5.00 -1.64 -12.16
CA ALA A 93 -5.76 -1.22 -13.33
C ALA A 93 -5.75 0.31 -13.49
N VAL A 94 -5.95 1.05 -12.39
CA VAL A 94 -5.90 2.52 -12.38
C VAL A 94 -4.52 3.04 -12.81
N GLU A 95 -3.43 2.41 -12.37
CA GLU A 95 -2.08 2.79 -12.77
C GLU A 95 -1.82 2.54 -14.27
N VAL A 96 -2.22 1.38 -14.79
CA VAL A 96 -2.04 1.02 -16.21
C VAL A 96 -2.84 1.93 -17.14
N LEU A 97 -4.09 2.22 -16.76
CA LEU A 97 -5.04 3.05 -17.52
C LEU A 97 -4.85 4.56 -17.29
N GLY A 98 -3.99 4.92 -16.35
CA GLY A 98 -3.68 6.30 -15.96
C GLY A 98 -2.63 6.95 -16.89
N PRO A 99 -1.67 7.71 -16.34
CA PRO A 99 -0.83 8.62 -17.12
C PRO A 99 0.13 7.92 -18.09
N ASN A 100 0.59 6.71 -17.78
CA ASN A 100 1.55 5.98 -18.61
C ASN A 100 0.88 5.27 -19.79
N GLY A 101 -0.40 4.89 -19.67
CA GLY A 101 -1.21 4.24 -20.71
C GLY A 101 -0.55 2.99 -21.33
N ARG A 102 0.44 2.41 -20.66
CA ARG A 102 1.32 1.32 -21.11
C ARG A 102 1.87 0.59 -19.89
N LEU A 103 1.86 -0.74 -19.95
CA LEU A 103 2.67 -1.57 -19.07
C LEU A 103 4.13 -1.48 -19.52
N VAL A 104 4.98 -0.90 -18.67
CA VAL A 104 6.44 -0.82 -18.84
C VAL A 104 7.10 -1.91 -17.99
N SER A 105 8.21 -2.50 -18.44
CA SER A 105 8.96 -3.48 -17.64
C SER A 105 9.44 -2.86 -16.33
N GLY A 106 9.28 -3.57 -15.20
CA GLY A 106 9.53 -3.00 -13.87
C GLY A 106 8.31 -2.25 -13.31
N PHE A 107 7.11 -2.79 -13.53
CA PHE A 107 5.86 -2.21 -13.04
C PHE A 107 5.83 -2.21 -11.50
N LEU A 108 5.73 -1.01 -10.91
CA LEU A 108 5.55 -0.76 -9.47
C LEU A 108 6.46 -1.57 -8.50
N PRO A 109 7.80 -1.63 -8.66
CA PRO A 109 8.64 -2.59 -7.94
C PRO A 109 8.66 -2.39 -6.42
N THR A 110 8.59 -1.12 -5.99
CA THR A 110 8.78 -0.73 -4.58
C THR A 110 7.48 -0.30 -3.89
N HIS A 111 6.41 -0.02 -4.63
CA HIS A 111 5.19 0.55 -4.04
C HIS A 111 4.48 -0.36 -3.05
N GLY A 112 4.57 -1.69 -3.23
CA GLY A 112 4.06 -2.65 -2.23
C GLY A 112 4.80 -2.55 -0.90
N PHE A 113 6.13 -2.40 -0.94
CA PHE A 113 6.94 -2.22 0.26
C PHE A 113 6.65 -0.87 0.93
N THR A 114 6.54 0.20 0.15
CA THR A 114 6.13 1.52 0.66
C THR A 114 4.73 1.48 1.28
N ALA A 115 3.78 0.72 0.72
CA ALA A 115 2.44 0.56 1.28
C ALA A 115 2.45 -0.09 2.67
N ILE A 116 3.35 -1.06 2.91
CA ILE A 116 3.55 -1.64 4.25
C ILE A 116 4.02 -0.56 5.23
N LEU A 117 4.96 0.28 4.82
CA LEU A 117 5.44 1.39 5.65
C LEU A 117 4.32 2.39 5.98
N ILE A 118 3.53 2.78 4.99
CA ILE A 118 2.37 3.68 5.16
C ILE A 118 1.39 3.08 6.18
N ALA A 119 1.08 1.79 6.08
CA ALA A 119 0.18 1.11 7.01
C ALA A 119 0.70 1.12 8.46
N LEU A 120 2.01 0.94 8.64
CA LEU A 120 2.67 0.97 9.94
C LEU A 120 2.68 2.39 10.53
N VAL A 121 3.02 3.42 9.74
CA VAL A 121 2.96 4.83 10.16
C VAL A 121 1.55 5.19 10.63
N ALA A 122 0.55 4.79 9.83
CA ALA A 122 -0.86 5.05 10.09
C ALA A 122 -1.45 4.25 11.26
N SER A 123 -0.65 3.40 11.95
CA SER A 123 -1.10 2.55 13.05
C SER A 123 -2.31 1.67 12.68
N LEU A 124 -2.34 1.17 11.44
CA LEU A 124 -3.44 0.35 10.90
C LEU A 124 -4.82 1.05 10.88
N SER A 125 -4.86 2.38 10.98
CA SER A 125 -6.11 3.15 10.88
C SER A 125 -6.41 3.57 9.44
N ILE A 126 -7.66 3.41 8.98
CA ILE A 126 -8.05 3.77 7.60
C ILE A 126 -7.84 5.25 7.32
N VAL A 127 -8.25 6.11 8.28
CA VAL A 127 -8.11 7.57 8.15
C VAL A 127 -6.63 7.97 8.13
N GLY A 128 -5.80 7.33 8.97
CA GLY A 128 -4.36 7.57 8.97
C GLY A 128 -3.72 7.14 7.65
N VAL A 129 -4.12 6.00 7.08
CA VAL A 129 -3.58 5.50 5.80
C VAL A 129 -3.90 6.50 4.67
N ALA A 130 -5.12 7.04 4.62
CA ALA A 130 -5.49 8.03 3.61
C ALA A 130 -4.59 9.28 3.66
N ILE A 131 -4.33 9.82 4.85
CA ILE A 131 -3.48 11.02 5.01
C ILE A 131 -2.01 10.72 4.70
N VAL A 132 -1.47 9.63 5.24
CA VAL A 132 -0.06 9.27 5.09
C VAL A 132 0.25 8.86 3.64
N SER A 133 -0.67 8.13 2.98
CA SER A 133 -0.49 7.73 1.58
C SER A 133 -0.42 8.93 0.64
N LEU A 134 -1.13 10.01 0.93
CA LEU A 134 -1.05 11.25 0.14
C LEU A 134 0.34 11.88 0.23
N PHE A 135 0.92 11.91 1.43
CA PHE A 135 2.28 12.41 1.65
C PHE A 135 3.33 11.55 0.90
N PHE A 136 3.26 10.23 1.05
CA PHE A 136 4.17 9.32 0.35
C PHE A 136 3.96 9.32 -1.17
N GLY A 137 2.73 9.52 -1.65
CA GLY A 137 2.41 9.71 -3.06
C GLY A 137 3.03 11.00 -3.61
N GLY A 138 2.99 12.09 -2.83
CA GLY A 138 3.69 13.33 -3.15
C GLY A 138 5.22 13.16 -3.22
N LEU A 139 5.80 12.41 -2.27
CA LEU A 139 7.23 12.04 -2.34
C LEU A 139 7.55 11.21 -3.58
N ALA A 140 6.71 10.24 -3.92
CA ALA A 140 6.89 9.44 -5.12
C ALA A 140 6.82 10.30 -6.39
N ALA A 141 5.86 11.23 -6.49
CA ALA A 141 5.80 12.17 -7.60
C ALA A 141 7.03 13.08 -7.66
N ALA A 142 7.52 13.54 -6.50
CA ALA A 142 8.73 14.36 -6.41
C ALA A 142 9.98 13.64 -6.93
N SER A 143 10.05 12.29 -6.83
CA SER A 143 11.18 11.52 -7.36
C SER A 143 11.40 11.65 -8.87
N LEU A 144 10.33 11.93 -9.63
CA LEU A 144 10.42 12.15 -11.07
C LEU A 144 10.99 13.54 -11.39
N TYR A 145 10.78 14.53 -10.52
CA TYR A 145 11.13 15.94 -10.77
C TYR A 145 12.43 16.37 -10.08
N LEU A 146 12.77 15.80 -8.92
CA LEU A 146 13.98 16.13 -8.15
C LEU A 146 15.29 16.05 -8.95
N PRO A 147 15.51 15.01 -9.80
CA PRO A 147 16.72 14.92 -10.60
C PRO A 147 16.86 16.06 -11.61
N VAL A 148 15.73 16.56 -12.12
CA VAL A 148 15.68 17.60 -13.16
C VAL A 148 15.83 19.00 -12.56
N LEU A 149 15.19 19.27 -11.42
CA LEU A 149 15.18 20.61 -10.81
C LEU A 149 16.37 20.90 -9.90
N VAL A 150 16.89 19.89 -9.19
CA VAL A 150 17.86 20.10 -8.09
C VAL A 150 19.13 19.24 -8.26
N GLY A 151 19.20 18.41 -9.31
CA GLY A 151 20.33 17.50 -9.53
C GLY A 151 20.45 16.38 -8.48
N LEU A 152 19.42 16.21 -7.64
CA LEU A 152 19.37 15.19 -6.59
C LEU A 152 18.92 13.86 -7.18
N PRO A 153 19.67 12.75 -6.98
CA PRO A 153 19.25 11.43 -7.42
C PRO A 153 17.95 11.00 -6.73
N ALA A 154 17.09 10.26 -7.46
CA ALA A 154 15.86 9.69 -6.89
C ALA A 154 16.10 8.81 -5.65
N ALA A 155 17.32 8.27 -5.50
CA ALA A 155 17.77 7.52 -4.32
C ALA A 155 17.63 8.31 -3.00
N ALA A 156 17.62 9.64 -3.04
CA ALA A 156 17.37 10.45 -1.84
C ALA A 156 16.03 10.14 -1.18
N ILE A 157 15.00 9.82 -1.97
CA ILE A 157 13.66 9.50 -1.46
C ILE A 157 13.63 8.09 -0.86
N ASP A 158 14.39 7.15 -1.43
CA ASP A 158 14.54 5.83 -0.86
C ASP A 158 15.23 5.87 0.52
N ILE A 159 16.22 6.75 0.69
CA ILE A 159 16.85 7.00 1.99
C ILE A 159 15.84 7.55 3.01
N ILE A 160 14.98 8.48 2.60
CA ILE A 160 13.92 9.02 3.46
C ILE A 160 12.95 7.91 3.87
N ASN A 161 12.50 7.09 2.93
CA ASN A 161 11.61 5.96 3.20
C ASN A 161 12.26 4.96 4.18
N ALA A 162 13.55 4.65 3.98
CA ALA A 162 14.31 3.76 4.86
C ALA A 162 14.49 4.35 6.26
N ALA A 163 14.76 5.65 6.38
CA ALA A 163 14.86 6.33 7.65
C ALA A 163 13.52 6.28 8.43
N ILE A 164 12.40 6.55 7.75
CA ILE A 164 11.07 6.45 8.37
C ILE A 164 10.79 5.03 8.86
N ALA A 165 11.10 4.01 8.04
CA ALA A 165 10.97 2.61 8.42
C ALA A 165 11.81 2.27 9.66
N LEU A 166 13.05 2.76 9.71
CA LEU A 166 13.96 2.56 10.83
C LEU A 166 13.41 3.18 12.12
N PHE A 167 12.95 4.44 12.07
CA PHE A 167 12.38 5.12 13.23
C PHE A 167 11.14 4.42 13.79
N ILE A 168 10.25 3.91 12.94
CA ILE A 168 9.06 3.17 13.37
C ILE A 168 9.45 1.85 14.04
N THR A 169 10.38 1.13 13.44
CA THR A 169 10.88 -0.15 13.98
C THR A 169 11.58 0.06 15.32
N ALA A 170 12.41 1.10 15.42
CA ALA A 170 13.07 1.50 16.66
C ALA A 170 12.05 1.85 17.77
N ARG A 171 10.95 2.53 17.43
CA ARG A 171 9.85 2.80 18.38
C ARG A 171 9.16 1.52 18.85
N ALA A 172 9.07 0.49 18.02
CA ALA A 172 8.44 -0.78 18.37
C ALA A 172 9.34 -1.69 19.22
N TRP A 173 10.66 -1.50 19.17
CA TRP A 173 11.67 -2.31 19.85
C TRP A 173 11.43 -2.54 21.35
N PRO A 174 11.08 -1.52 22.18
CA PRO A 174 10.90 -1.73 23.61
C PRO A 174 9.75 -2.68 23.96
N ARG A 175 8.76 -2.82 23.06
CA ARG A 175 7.59 -3.70 23.25
C ARG A 175 7.87 -5.17 22.94
N LEU A 176 8.92 -5.43 22.16
CA LEU A 176 9.32 -6.78 21.74
C LEU A 176 10.30 -7.43 22.72
N ARG A 177 10.83 -6.69 23.70
CA ARG A 177 11.72 -7.25 24.73
C ARG A 177 10.94 -8.27 25.57
N PRO A 178 11.30 -9.56 25.54
CA PRO A 178 10.73 -10.53 26.46
C PRO A 178 11.03 -10.03 27.88
N ARG A 179 10.01 -9.95 28.74
CA ARG A 179 10.22 -9.81 30.18
C ARG A 179 10.91 -11.09 30.62
N VAL A 180 12.24 -11.09 30.63
CA VAL A 180 13.04 -12.13 31.27
C VAL A 180 12.63 -12.12 32.74
N LYS A 181 11.69 -13.00 33.10
CA LYS A 181 11.39 -13.29 34.49
C LYS A 181 12.62 -14.00 35.04
N LEU A 182 13.50 -13.24 35.68
CA LEU A 182 14.54 -13.79 36.54
C LEU A 182 13.83 -14.60 37.62
N ALA A 183 13.76 -15.92 37.44
CA ALA A 183 13.43 -16.83 38.51
C ALA A 183 14.54 -16.68 39.56
N ARG A 184 14.27 -15.90 40.60
CA ARG A 184 15.09 -15.91 41.81
C ARG A 184 15.02 -17.33 42.36
N GLY A 185 16.15 -18.04 42.28
CA GLY A 185 16.32 -19.33 42.94
C GLY A 185 16.10 -19.16 44.43
N ALA A 186 15.10 -19.83 44.96
CA ALA A 186 15.01 -20.17 46.36
C ALA A 186 15.95 -21.36 46.60
N ARG A 187 16.99 -21.13 47.39
CA ARG A 187 17.66 -22.14 48.21
C ARG A 187 17.71 -21.61 49.63
#